data_AF-A0A357ND22-F1
#
_entry.id   AF-A0A357ND22-F1
#
_cell.length_a   1.000
_cell.length_b   1.000
_cell.length_c   1.000
_cell.angle_alpha   90.00
_cell.angle_beta   90.00
_cell.angle_gamma   90.00
#
_symmetry.space_group_name_H-M   'P 1'
#
loop_
_entity.id
_entity.type
_entity.pdbx_description
1 polymer ?
#
loop_
_entity_poly.entity_id
_entity_poly.type
_entity_poly.pdbx_seq_one_letter_code
_entity_poly.pdbx_strand_id
1 'polypeptide(L)'
;DHYLAMNPGSVFEEVEGISTVEPAFGLPALWIHEKNREKAELGGYTVVDPLSVIATHLTEVIKSHAADILGRQDVQSLLDTIKQNYPAVVQDLVPQQLTLSELHRILTGLLRERISIRDMVTVLETLADYAPLTKDIEILTEYVRQALSRQISKQFAPAGTLAALALDPGLERMIGEAVQKTDQGSFVALDPAVTGRIFSNLTEQIQNIGNMGYQPIVLCSPGIRLYFRKLIERLAPHITVLSYGELEPKIEVQTLGMVKSA
;
A
#
# COMPACT_ATOMS: atom_id res chain seq x y z
N ASP A 1 25.65 14.74 -18.13
CA ASP A 1 25.20 15.49 -19.33
C ASP A 1 23.89 14.96 -19.92
N HIS A 2 23.16 14.10 -19.18
CA HIS A 2 21.89 13.52 -19.60
C HIS A 2 20.85 13.63 -18.49
N TYR A 3 19.59 13.60 -18.87
CA TYR A 3 18.41 13.59 -18.00
C TYR A 3 17.49 12.43 -18.39
N LEU A 4 16.71 11.94 -17.44
CA LEU A 4 15.71 10.91 -17.67
C LEU A 4 14.36 11.59 -17.96
N ALA A 5 13.82 11.39 -19.16
CA ALA A 5 12.49 11.84 -19.54
C ALA A 5 11.50 10.68 -19.44
N MET A 6 10.43 10.86 -18.66
CA MET A 6 9.37 9.88 -18.43
C MET A 6 8.05 10.39 -19.00
N ASN A 7 7.28 9.50 -19.60
CA ASN A 7 5.94 9.81 -20.10
C ASN A 7 4.90 9.51 -19.01
N PRO A 8 4.26 10.52 -18.39
CA PRO A 8 3.21 10.30 -17.39
C PRO A 8 1.83 10.00 -18.00
N GLY A 9 1.76 9.74 -19.32
CA GLY A 9 0.51 9.56 -20.08
C GLY A 9 -0.01 10.84 -20.75
N SER A 10 0.68 11.97 -20.60
CA SER A 10 0.31 13.27 -21.17
C SER A 10 1.25 13.77 -22.28
N VAL A 11 2.15 12.93 -22.77
CA VAL A 11 3.06 13.30 -23.86
C VAL A 11 2.30 13.44 -25.18
N PHE A 12 2.54 14.55 -25.88
CA PHE A 12 1.94 14.83 -27.18
C PHE A 12 2.97 15.13 -28.28
N GLU A 13 4.24 15.32 -27.93
CA GLU A 13 5.36 15.39 -28.88
C GLU A 13 6.52 14.52 -28.39
N GLU A 14 6.98 13.59 -29.22
CA GLU A 14 8.10 12.70 -28.88
C GLU A 14 9.46 13.41 -29.00
N VAL A 15 10.40 13.01 -28.16
CA VAL A 15 11.79 13.48 -28.19
C VAL A 15 12.76 12.35 -28.44
N GLU A 16 13.86 12.65 -29.13
CA GLU A 16 14.94 11.68 -29.35
C GLU A 16 15.75 11.46 -28.07
N GLY A 17 15.97 10.19 -27.73
CA GLY A 17 16.77 9.76 -26.60
C GLY A 17 17.07 8.26 -26.62
N ILE A 18 17.88 7.80 -25.67
CA ILE A 18 18.21 6.39 -25.52
C ILE A 18 17.11 5.73 -24.68
N SER A 19 16.40 4.77 -25.26
CA SER A 19 15.33 4.04 -24.57
C SER A 19 15.85 3.25 -23.37
N THR A 20 15.12 3.32 -22.27
CA THR A 20 15.43 2.66 -21.00
C THR A 20 14.15 2.43 -20.18
N VAL A 21 14.33 1.86 -18.99
CA VAL A 21 13.26 1.65 -18.01
C VAL A 21 13.67 2.37 -16.74
N GLU A 22 12.77 3.19 -16.21
CA GLU A 22 12.97 3.87 -14.94
C GLU A 22 13.05 2.83 -13.80
N PRO A 23 14.06 2.91 -12.92
CA PRO A 23 14.36 1.83 -11.98
C PRO A 23 13.42 1.72 -10.76
N ALA A 24 12.70 2.77 -10.35
CA ALA A 24 11.83 2.75 -9.17
C ALA A 24 10.47 2.10 -9.46
N PHE A 25 9.86 2.42 -10.60
CA PHE A 25 8.48 2.05 -10.94
C PHE A 25 8.37 1.20 -12.21
N GLY A 26 9.48 1.00 -12.93
CA GLY A 26 9.50 0.17 -14.15
C GLY A 26 8.85 0.85 -15.36
N LEU A 27 8.74 2.17 -15.36
CA LEU A 27 8.09 2.93 -16.43
C LEU A 27 9.01 3.08 -17.65
N PRO A 28 8.48 3.04 -18.88
CA PRO A 28 9.25 3.40 -20.07
C PRO A 28 9.80 4.83 -19.98
N ALA A 29 11.08 5.00 -20.28
CA ALA A 29 11.76 6.29 -20.18
C ALA A 29 12.85 6.45 -21.25
N LEU A 30 13.33 7.68 -21.43
CA LEU A 30 14.37 8.03 -22.39
C LEU A 30 15.50 8.80 -21.68
N TRP A 31 16.75 8.41 -21.89
CA TRP A 31 17.90 9.27 -21.57
C TRP A 31 18.09 10.29 -22.68
N ILE A 32 17.89 11.56 -22.35
CA ILE A 32 18.02 12.70 -23.26
C ILE A 32 19.23 13.56 -22.89
N HIS A 33 19.84 14.21 -23.87
CA HIS A 33 20.87 15.22 -23.60
C HIS A 33 20.24 16.48 -23.00
N GLU A 34 21.02 17.24 -22.21
CA GLU A 34 20.58 18.50 -21.61
C GLU A 34 19.95 19.48 -22.61
N LYS A 35 20.52 19.58 -23.83
CA LYS A 35 19.97 20.41 -24.92
C LYS A 35 18.52 20.08 -25.32
N ASN A 36 18.07 18.85 -25.05
CA ASN A 36 16.72 18.38 -25.37
C ASN A 36 15.75 18.49 -24.18
N ARG A 37 16.23 18.94 -23.00
CA ARG A 37 15.44 19.01 -21.77
C ARG A 37 14.20 19.89 -21.93
N GLU A 38 14.37 21.14 -22.35
CA GLU A 38 13.27 22.10 -22.50
C GLU A 38 12.25 21.59 -23.54
N LYS A 39 12.73 20.99 -24.64
CA LYS A 39 11.87 20.35 -25.63
C LYS A 39 11.05 19.21 -25.03
N ALA A 40 11.66 18.36 -24.20
CA ALA A 40 10.96 17.24 -23.57
C ALA A 40 9.92 17.71 -22.55
N GLU A 41 10.24 18.70 -21.73
CA GLU A 41 9.29 19.30 -20.78
C GLU A 41 8.09 19.92 -21.53
N LEU A 42 8.35 20.66 -22.63
CA LEU A 42 7.30 21.21 -23.49
C LEU A 42 6.46 20.13 -24.19
N GLY A 43 7.06 18.99 -24.53
CA GLY A 43 6.36 17.83 -25.11
C GLY A 43 5.52 17.04 -24.10
N GLY A 44 5.52 17.44 -22.83
CA GLY A 44 4.73 16.82 -21.75
C GLY A 44 5.45 15.72 -20.97
N TYR A 45 6.77 15.58 -21.13
CA TYR A 45 7.57 14.64 -20.32
C TYR A 45 7.88 15.22 -18.94
N THR A 46 7.93 14.34 -17.95
CA THR A 46 8.58 14.64 -16.67
C THR A 46 10.07 14.38 -16.81
N VAL A 47 10.90 15.42 -16.71
CA VAL A 47 12.36 15.33 -16.87
C VAL A 47 13.05 15.40 -15.51
N VAL A 48 13.93 14.43 -15.24
CA VAL A 48 14.57 14.24 -13.94
C VAL A 48 16.09 14.07 -14.11
N ASP A 49 16.87 14.68 -13.23
CA ASP A 49 18.34 14.54 -13.25
C ASP A 49 18.80 13.18 -12.71
N PRO A 50 20.01 12.70 -13.07
CA PRO A 50 20.49 11.38 -12.67
C PRO A 50 20.56 11.15 -11.15
N LEU A 51 20.86 12.18 -10.34
CA LEU A 51 20.93 12.02 -8.88
C LEU A 51 19.54 11.83 -8.30
N SER A 52 18.55 12.56 -8.80
CA SER A 52 17.15 12.38 -8.43
C SER A 52 16.61 10.99 -8.83
N VAL A 53 17.05 10.43 -9.96
CA VAL A 53 16.72 9.03 -10.36
C VAL A 53 17.27 8.04 -9.34
N ILE A 54 18.55 8.17 -8.97
CA ILE A 54 19.19 7.30 -7.96
C ILE A 54 18.50 7.44 -6.60
N ALA A 55 18.22 8.67 -6.17
CA ALA A 55 17.57 8.93 -4.89
C ALA A 55 16.14 8.35 -4.83
N THR A 56 15.37 8.48 -5.92
CA THR A 56 14.02 7.91 -6.03
C THR A 56 14.06 6.40 -5.99
N HIS A 57 14.98 5.79 -6.75
CA HIS A 57 15.17 4.34 -6.75
C HIS A 57 15.56 3.82 -5.37
N LEU A 58 16.55 4.44 -4.71
CA LEU A 58 16.96 4.05 -3.36
C LEU A 58 15.81 4.17 -2.36
N THR A 59 15.03 5.25 -2.45
CA THR A 59 13.86 5.45 -1.60
C THR A 59 12.84 4.33 -1.79
N GLU A 60 12.58 3.93 -3.03
CA GLU A 60 11.62 2.87 -3.33
C GLU A 60 12.13 1.49 -2.87
N VAL A 61 13.42 1.20 -3.03
CA VAL A 61 14.06 -0.01 -2.48
C VAL A 61 13.95 -0.04 -0.95
N ILE A 62 14.19 1.08 -0.27
CA ILE A 62 14.03 1.13 1.19
C ILE A 62 12.57 0.89 1.59
N LYS A 63 11.61 1.49 0.87
CA LYS A 63 10.18 1.31 1.15
C LYS A 63 9.73 -0.13 0.92
N SER A 64 10.18 -0.79 -0.15
CA SER A 64 9.81 -2.17 -0.45
C SER A 64 10.34 -3.16 0.59
N HIS A 65 11.45 -2.83 1.24
CA HIS A 65 12.08 -3.63 2.30
C HIS A 65 11.88 -3.06 3.71
N ALA A 66 11.04 -2.05 3.90
CA ALA A 66 10.90 -1.35 5.19
C ALA A 66 10.51 -2.30 6.34
N ALA A 67 9.67 -3.29 6.03
CA ALA A 67 9.26 -4.33 6.95
C ALA A 67 10.42 -5.24 7.40
N ASP A 68 11.40 -5.49 6.52
CA ASP A 68 12.57 -6.32 6.81
C ASP A 68 13.67 -5.52 7.53
N ILE A 69 13.74 -4.21 7.25
CA ILE A 69 14.70 -3.29 7.86
C ILE A 69 14.33 -2.97 9.31
N LEU A 70 13.02 -2.86 9.62
CA LEU A 70 12.56 -2.51 10.96
C LEU A 70 12.88 -3.65 11.95
N GLY A 71 13.85 -3.43 12.84
CA GLY A 71 14.21 -4.33 13.92
C GLY A 71 13.49 -4.03 15.23
N ARG A 72 13.60 -4.94 16.21
CA ARG A 72 13.05 -4.73 17.56
C ARG A 72 13.69 -3.55 18.29
N GLN A 73 14.99 -3.33 18.09
CA GLN A 73 15.72 -2.21 18.69
C GLN A 73 15.24 -0.86 18.14
N ASP A 74 14.87 -0.81 16.86
CA ASP A 74 14.30 0.38 16.24
C ASP A 74 12.93 0.70 16.85
N VAL A 75 12.08 -0.31 17.04
CA VAL A 75 10.78 -0.15 17.71
C VAL A 75 10.96 0.34 19.15
N GLN A 76 11.93 -0.21 19.90
CA GLN A 76 12.25 0.27 21.24
C GLN A 76 12.67 1.75 21.22
N SER A 77 13.56 2.12 20.28
CA SER A 77 14.03 3.50 20.14
C SER A 77 12.90 4.46 19.75
N LEU A 78 11.95 4.03 18.91
CA LEU A 78 10.74 4.77 18.57
C LEU A 78 9.87 4.98 19.82
N LEU A 79 9.61 3.91 20.59
CA LEU A 79 8.85 4.01 21.85
C LEU A 79 9.50 4.96 22.84
N ASP A 80 10.83 4.87 23.03
CA ASP A 80 11.57 5.73 23.94
C ASP A 80 11.48 7.20 23.53
N THR A 81 11.47 7.49 22.22
CA THR A 81 11.28 8.83 21.68
C THR A 81 9.86 9.35 21.96
N ILE A 82 8.83 8.53 21.69
CA ILE A 82 7.43 8.92 21.92
C ILE A 82 7.16 9.11 23.41
N LYS A 83 7.71 8.26 24.27
CA LYS A 83 7.56 8.31 25.74
C LYS A 83 8.00 9.63 26.36
N GLN A 84 8.92 10.36 25.72
CA GLN A 84 9.35 11.69 26.19
C GLN A 84 8.19 12.69 26.25
N ASN A 85 7.24 12.58 25.31
CA ASN A 85 6.11 13.51 25.20
C ASN A 85 4.76 12.85 25.55
N TYR A 86 4.63 11.54 25.35
CA TYR A 86 3.40 10.77 25.55
C TYR A 86 3.66 9.53 26.44
N PRO A 87 4.10 9.71 27.69
CA PRO A 87 4.48 8.57 28.54
C PRO A 87 3.31 7.68 28.92
N ALA A 88 2.09 8.23 29.06
CA ALA A 88 0.91 7.48 29.50
C ALA A 88 0.57 6.34 28.52
N VAL A 89 0.32 6.66 27.25
CA VAL A 89 -0.03 5.66 26.23
C VAL A 89 1.04 4.60 26.03
N VAL A 90 2.32 4.97 26.13
CA VAL A 90 3.43 4.01 26.00
C VAL A 90 3.44 3.04 27.19
N GLN A 91 3.31 3.56 28.42
CA GLN A 91 3.35 2.74 29.63
C GLN A 91 2.13 1.83 29.74
N ASP A 92 0.95 2.33 29.37
CA ASP A 92 -0.31 1.58 29.42
C ASP A 92 -0.37 0.48 28.35
N LEU A 93 0.29 0.67 27.20
CA LEU A 93 0.31 -0.32 26.13
C LEU A 93 1.43 -1.36 26.30
N VAL A 94 2.68 -0.93 26.43
CA VAL A 94 3.86 -1.81 26.42
C VAL A 94 4.63 -1.71 27.74
N PRO A 95 4.82 -2.83 28.48
CA PRO A 95 4.49 -4.22 28.14
C PRO A 95 3.11 -4.70 28.62
N GLN A 96 2.24 -3.83 29.14
CA GLN A 96 1.06 -4.24 29.91
C GLN A 96 -0.02 -4.95 29.05
N GLN A 97 -0.36 -4.37 27.90
CA GLN A 97 -1.40 -4.89 27.00
C GLN A 97 -0.81 -5.65 25.83
N LEU A 98 0.37 -5.22 25.34
CA LEU A 98 1.12 -5.86 24.26
C LEU A 98 2.60 -5.90 24.63
N THR A 99 3.27 -6.96 24.19
CA THR A 99 4.71 -7.08 24.23
C THR A 99 5.36 -6.25 23.11
N LEU A 100 6.65 -5.91 23.29
CA LEU A 100 7.44 -5.27 22.22
C LEU A 100 7.45 -6.10 20.92
N SER A 101 7.40 -7.43 21.04
CA SER A 101 7.38 -8.34 19.89
C SER A 101 6.06 -8.26 19.11
N GLU A 102 4.93 -8.14 19.82
CA GLU A 102 3.61 -7.96 19.19
C GLU A 102 3.52 -6.61 18.49
N LEU A 103 3.94 -5.52 19.15
CA LEU A 103 3.98 -4.20 18.53
C LEU A 103 4.88 -4.20 17.28
N HIS A 104 6.06 -4.81 17.35
CA HIS A 104 6.95 -4.95 16.19
C HIS A 104 6.27 -5.67 15.03
N ARG A 105 5.52 -6.75 15.29
CA ARG A 105 4.76 -7.45 14.24
C ARG A 105 3.65 -6.59 13.62
N ILE A 106 2.93 -5.80 14.42
CA ILE A 106 1.90 -4.87 13.93
C ILE A 106 2.51 -3.80 13.03
N LEU A 107 3.58 -3.14 13.48
CA LEU A 107 4.29 -2.12 12.70
C LEU A 107 4.87 -2.70 11.40
N THR A 108 5.42 -3.91 11.47
CA THR A 108 5.90 -4.64 10.29
C THR A 108 4.75 -4.93 9.32
N GLY A 109 3.57 -5.33 9.82
CA GLY A 109 2.37 -5.53 9.01
C GLY A 109 1.95 -4.29 8.23
N LEU A 110 1.93 -3.12 8.90
CA LEU A 110 1.68 -1.83 8.25
C LEU A 110 2.71 -1.55 7.15
N LEU A 111 4.00 -1.72 7.44
CA LEU A 111 5.08 -1.45 6.49
C LEU A 111 5.09 -2.41 5.28
N ARG A 112 4.73 -3.70 5.47
CA ARG A 112 4.57 -4.67 4.37
C ARG A 112 3.54 -4.23 3.35
N GLU A 113 2.53 -3.49 3.81
CA GLU A 113 1.49 -2.92 2.97
C GLU A 113 1.74 -1.44 2.63
N ARG A 114 2.98 -0.97 2.80
CA ARG A 114 3.44 0.38 2.51
C ARG A 114 2.67 1.48 3.25
N ILE A 115 2.15 1.17 4.44
CA ILE A 115 1.52 2.14 5.33
C ILE A 115 2.58 2.73 6.25
N SER A 116 2.71 4.06 6.21
CA SER A 116 3.65 4.80 7.04
C SER A 116 3.33 4.65 8.54
N ILE A 117 4.36 4.42 9.34
CA ILE A 117 4.26 4.36 10.82
C ILE A 117 4.68 5.67 11.49
N ARG A 118 4.72 6.79 10.74
CA ARG A 118 5.15 8.09 11.29
C ARG A 118 4.20 8.63 12.36
N ASP A 119 2.91 8.36 12.23
CA ASP A 119 1.91 8.73 13.23
C ASP A 119 1.82 7.66 14.33
N MET A 120 2.93 7.49 15.07
CA MET A 120 3.01 6.49 16.14
C MET A 120 2.02 6.76 17.27
N VAL A 121 1.63 8.01 17.52
CA VAL A 121 0.66 8.33 18.57
C VAL A 121 -0.69 7.71 18.22
N THR A 122 -1.22 7.95 17.02
CA THR A 122 -2.47 7.32 16.56
C THR A 122 -2.39 5.79 16.60
N VAL A 123 -1.24 5.20 16.21
CA VAL A 123 -1.01 3.76 16.29
C VAL A 123 -1.14 3.26 17.74
N LEU A 124 -0.43 3.87 18.68
CA LEU A 124 -0.40 3.41 20.08
C LEU A 124 -1.75 3.61 20.78
N GLU A 125 -2.41 4.75 20.58
CA GLU A 125 -3.74 5.03 21.14
C GLU A 125 -4.77 4.00 20.65
N THR A 126 -4.79 3.74 19.34
CA THR A 126 -5.69 2.73 18.76
C THR A 126 -5.40 1.35 19.35
N LEU A 127 -4.13 0.97 19.50
CA LEU A 127 -3.79 -0.31 20.11
C LEU A 127 -4.18 -0.38 21.58
N ALA A 128 -4.08 0.72 22.34
CA ALA A 128 -4.53 0.76 23.73
C ALA A 128 -6.04 0.52 23.87
N ASP A 129 -6.85 1.06 22.94
CA ASP A 129 -8.30 0.87 22.92
C ASP A 129 -8.71 -0.57 22.54
N TYR A 130 -8.03 -1.18 21.57
CA TYR A 130 -8.45 -2.46 21.00
C TYR A 130 -7.71 -3.70 21.54
N ALA A 131 -6.51 -3.56 22.10
CA ALA A 131 -5.76 -4.68 22.70
C ALA A 131 -6.48 -5.38 23.88
N PRO A 132 -7.34 -4.72 24.67
CA PRO A 132 -8.18 -5.41 25.64
C PRO A 132 -9.28 -6.28 25.02
N LEU A 133 -9.72 -5.97 23.79
CA LEU A 133 -10.81 -6.65 23.09
C LEU A 133 -10.33 -7.88 22.32
N THR A 134 -9.10 -7.84 21.79
CA THR A 134 -8.50 -8.95 21.04
C THR A 134 -6.98 -8.93 21.15
N LYS A 135 -6.37 -10.11 21.14
CA LYS A 135 -4.91 -10.30 21.00
C LYS A 135 -4.49 -10.74 19.61
N ASP A 136 -5.44 -10.79 18.67
CA ASP A 136 -5.15 -11.11 17.28
C ASP A 136 -4.42 -9.92 16.61
N ILE A 137 -3.14 -10.12 16.33
CA ILE A 137 -2.23 -9.12 15.74
C ILE A 137 -2.73 -8.66 14.36
N GLU A 138 -3.31 -9.55 13.56
CA GLU A 138 -3.79 -9.19 12.22
C GLU A 138 -5.00 -8.24 12.35
N ILE A 139 -5.91 -8.55 13.26
CA ILE A 139 -7.09 -7.71 13.52
C ILE A 139 -6.70 -6.37 14.16
N LEU A 140 -5.77 -6.35 15.11
CA LEU A 140 -5.23 -5.11 15.66
C LEU A 140 -4.59 -4.24 14.57
N THR A 141 -3.91 -4.86 13.60
CA THR A 141 -3.35 -4.14 12.45
C THR A 141 -4.46 -3.50 11.61
N GLU A 142 -5.58 -4.19 11.37
CA GLU A 142 -6.73 -3.62 10.66
C GLU A 142 -7.34 -2.42 11.38
N TYR A 143 -7.49 -2.46 12.71
CA TYR A 143 -7.97 -1.31 13.48
C TYR A 143 -7.03 -0.11 13.35
N VAL A 144 -5.72 -0.33 13.45
CA VAL A 144 -4.72 0.73 13.25
C VAL A 144 -4.79 1.30 11.84
N ARG A 145 -4.97 0.47 10.81
CA ARG A 145 -5.14 0.97 9.43
C ARG A 145 -6.36 1.88 9.29
N GLN A 146 -7.50 1.51 9.88
CA GLN A 146 -8.71 2.35 9.86
C GLN A 146 -8.48 3.69 10.59
N ALA A 147 -7.81 3.66 11.76
CA ALA A 147 -7.46 4.88 12.50
C ALA A 147 -6.52 5.80 11.70
N LEU A 148 -5.67 5.22 10.85
CA LEU A 148 -4.78 5.94 9.93
C LEU A 148 -5.46 6.39 8.63
N SER A 149 -6.80 6.35 8.54
CA SER A 149 -7.57 6.69 7.32
C SER A 149 -7.17 8.02 6.67
N ARG A 150 -6.91 9.07 7.46
CA ARG A 150 -6.41 10.36 6.95
C ARG A 150 -5.06 10.24 6.24
N GLN A 151 -4.13 9.47 6.80
CA GLN A 151 -2.81 9.25 6.21
C GLN A 151 -2.94 8.40 4.93
N ILE A 152 -3.72 7.32 4.98
CA ILE A 152 -3.95 6.42 3.85
C ILE A 152 -4.65 7.17 2.70
N SER A 153 -5.68 7.95 3.01
CA SER A 153 -6.38 8.80 2.03
C SER A 153 -5.44 9.78 1.36
N LYS A 154 -4.59 10.49 2.13
CA LYS A 154 -3.62 11.43 1.57
C LYS A 154 -2.60 10.73 0.65
N GLN A 155 -2.24 9.49 0.96
CA GLN A 155 -1.28 8.71 0.18
C GLN A 155 -1.87 8.23 -1.15
N PHE A 156 -3.10 7.72 -1.14
CA PHE A 156 -3.68 7.05 -2.31
C PHE A 156 -4.71 7.90 -3.08
N ALA A 157 -5.25 8.95 -2.46
CA ALA A 157 -6.20 9.88 -3.05
C ALA A 157 -5.81 11.35 -2.78
N PRO A 158 -4.59 11.78 -3.17
CA PRO A 158 -4.09 13.13 -2.86
C PRO A 158 -4.94 14.25 -3.46
N ALA A 159 -5.63 13.98 -4.57
CA ALA A 159 -6.54 14.91 -5.23
C ALA A 159 -7.98 14.88 -4.68
N GLY A 160 -8.25 14.09 -3.63
CA GLY A 160 -9.60 13.88 -3.09
C GLY A 160 -10.41 12.81 -3.82
N THR A 161 -9.89 12.24 -4.90
CA THR A 161 -10.51 11.15 -5.65
C THR A 161 -9.60 9.92 -5.64
N LEU A 162 -10.17 8.74 -5.39
CA LEU A 162 -9.52 7.45 -5.49
C LEU A 162 -10.05 6.68 -6.70
N ALA A 163 -9.22 6.47 -7.71
CA ALA A 163 -9.51 5.55 -8.79
C ALA A 163 -9.14 4.12 -8.37
N ALA A 164 -10.11 3.20 -8.35
CA ALA A 164 -9.89 1.84 -7.84
C ALA A 164 -10.72 0.78 -8.57
N LEU A 165 -10.29 -0.47 -8.44
CA LEU A 165 -11.06 -1.66 -8.74
C LEU A 165 -11.88 -2.03 -7.49
N ALA A 166 -13.19 -2.18 -7.61
CA ALA A 166 -14.01 -2.67 -6.50
C ALA A 166 -13.99 -4.21 -6.44
N LEU A 167 -14.09 -4.80 -5.25
CA LEU A 167 -14.47 -6.20 -5.13
C LEU A 167 -15.97 -6.38 -5.37
N ASP A 168 -16.32 -7.43 -6.11
CA ASP A 168 -17.71 -7.83 -6.28
C ASP A 168 -18.33 -8.32 -4.95
N PRO A 169 -19.55 -7.90 -4.59
CA PRO A 169 -20.20 -8.33 -3.35
C PRO A 169 -20.42 -9.85 -3.23
N GLY A 170 -20.57 -10.56 -4.34
CA GLY A 170 -20.61 -12.03 -4.35
C GLY A 170 -19.26 -12.63 -4.00
N LEU A 171 -18.17 -12.08 -4.55
CA LEU A 171 -16.81 -12.47 -4.19
C LEU A 171 -16.48 -12.15 -2.72
N GLU A 172 -16.88 -10.98 -2.21
CA GLU A 172 -16.68 -10.62 -0.81
C GLU A 172 -17.35 -11.63 0.14
N ARG A 173 -18.61 -11.99 -0.13
CA ARG A 173 -19.33 -13.01 0.66
C ARG A 173 -18.64 -14.36 0.60
N MET A 174 -18.22 -14.78 -0.60
CA MET A 174 -17.53 -16.05 -0.80
C MET A 174 -16.20 -16.11 -0.02
N ILE A 175 -15.42 -15.02 -0.02
CA ILE A 175 -14.19 -14.94 0.78
C ILE A 175 -14.55 -15.01 2.26
N GLY A 176 -15.54 -14.24 2.73
CA GLY A 176 -15.96 -14.23 4.13
C GLY A 176 -16.40 -15.60 4.65
N GLU A 177 -17.16 -16.36 3.86
CA GLU A 177 -17.59 -17.73 4.19
C GLU A 177 -16.42 -18.73 4.18
N ALA A 178 -15.38 -18.46 3.38
CA ALA A 178 -14.19 -19.29 3.27
C ALA A 178 -13.11 -18.97 4.32
N VAL A 179 -13.31 -17.97 5.18
CA VAL A 179 -12.37 -17.64 6.26
C VAL A 179 -12.38 -18.73 7.31
N GLN A 180 -11.22 -19.36 7.51
CA GLN A 180 -10.98 -20.30 8.60
C GLN A 180 -10.07 -19.64 9.63
N LYS A 181 -10.48 -19.71 10.90
CA LYS A 181 -9.70 -19.20 12.03
C LYS A 181 -9.02 -20.37 12.74
N THR A 182 -7.73 -20.22 13.01
CA THR A 182 -6.92 -21.19 13.74
C THR A 182 -6.15 -20.49 14.85
N ASP A 183 -5.57 -21.25 15.76
CA ASP A 183 -4.69 -20.72 16.82
C ASP A 183 -3.45 -20.00 16.26
N GLN A 184 -3.06 -20.30 15.01
CA GLN A 184 -1.92 -19.67 14.33
C GLN A 184 -2.32 -18.44 13.49
N GLY A 185 -3.61 -18.11 13.46
CA GLY A 185 -4.16 -16.99 12.69
C GLY A 185 -5.26 -17.42 11.73
N SER A 186 -5.66 -16.48 10.87
CA SER A 186 -6.73 -16.68 9.90
C SER A 186 -6.18 -17.09 8.52
N PHE A 187 -6.95 -17.81 7.70
CA PHE A 187 -6.64 -17.99 6.29
C PHE A 187 -7.91 -18.19 5.45
N VAL A 188 -7.79 -18.04 4.13
CA VAL A 188 -8.91 -18.20 3.19
C VAL A 188 -8.82 -19.58 2.54
N ALA A 189 -9.83 -20.42 2.77
CA ALA A 189 -9.90 -21.79 2.24
C ALA A 189 -10.86 -21.85 1.03
N LEU A 190 -10.35 -21.47 -0.14
CA LEU A 190 -11.10 -21.55 -1.40
C LEU A 190 -10.60 -22.71 -2.27
N ASP A 191 -11.50 -23.24 -3.10
CA ASP A 191 -11.14 -24.23 -4.12
C ASP A 191 -10.09 -23.64 -5.10
N PRO A 192 -9.06 -24.42 -5.51
CA PRO A 192 -8.04 -23.95 -6.44
C PRO A 192 -8.58 -23.40 -7.77
N ALA A 193 -9.66 -23.98 -8.31
CA ALA A 193 -10.27 -23.52 -9.54
C ALA A 193 -10.96 -22.16 -9.37
N VAL A 194 -11.61 -21.92 -8.23
CA VAL A 194 -12.20 -20.61 -7.89
C VAL A 194 -11.10 -19.58 -7.74
N THR A 195 -10.06 -19.92 -6.99
CA THR A 195 -8.89 -19.08 -6.75
C THR A 195 -8.21 -18.70 -8.07
N GLY A 196 -8.04 -19.65 -9.00
CA GLY A 196 -7.49 -19.41 -10.33
C GLY A 196 -8.33 -18.42 -11.16
N ARG A 197 -9.67 -18.50 -11.09
CA ARG A 197 -10.55 -17.54 -11.77
C ARG A 197 -10.44 -16.13 -11.19
N ILE A 198 -10.42 -16.00 -9.86
CA ILE A 198 -10.23 -14.70 -9.19
C ILE A 198 -8.92 -14.06 -9.65
N PHE A 199 -7.83 -14.83 -9.71
CA PHE A 199 -6.53 -14.30 -10.15
C PHE A 199 -6.49 -13.91 -11.62
N SER A 200 -7.09 -14.73 -12.49
CA SER A 200 -7.19 -14.40 -13.91
C SER A 200 -7.92 -13.08 -14.12
N ASN A 201 -9.08 -12.92 -13.45
CA ASN A 201 -9.86 -11.69 -13.53
C ASN A 201 -9.14 -10.49 -12.90
N LEU A 202 -8.51 -10.66 -11.73
CA LEU A 202 -7.72 -9.61 -11.11
C LEU A 202 -6.60 -9.12 -12.03
N THR A 203 -5.89 -10.05 -12.69
CA THR A 203 -4.79 -9.71 -13.61
C THR A 203 -5.30 -8.93 -14.81
N GLU A 204 -6.43 -9.35 -15.39
CA GLU A 204 -7.09 -8.63 -16.48
C GLU A 204 -7.49 -7.20 -16.06
N GLN A 205 -8.11 -7.05 -14.89
CA GLN A 205 -8.51 -5.73 -14.39
C GLN A 205 -7.31 -4.82 -14.09
N ILE A 206 -6.21 -5.38 -13.57
CA ILE A 206 -4.95 -4.64 -13.36
C ILE A 206 -4.37 -4.16 -14.69
N GLN A 207 -4.37 -5.00 -15.73
CA GLN A 207 -3.89 -4.61 -17.05
C GLN A 207 -4.77 -3.50 -17.65
N ASN A 208 -6.09 -3.63 -17.55
CA ASN A 208 -7.03 -2.63 -18.07
C ASN A 208 -6.84 -1.26 -17.41
N ILE A 209 -6.78 -1.22 -16.07
CA ILE A 209 -6.61 0.05 -15.34
C ILE A 209 -5.21 0.65 -15.57
N GLY A 210 -4.19 -0.20 -15.72
CA GLY A 210 -2.83 0.22 -16.05
C GLY A 210 -2.72 0.82 -17.45
N ASN A 211 -3.42 0.25 -18.43
CA ASN A 211 -3.51 0.81 -19.79
C ASN A 211 -4.21 2.18 -19.83
N MET A 212 -5.04 2.48 -18.84
CA MET A 212 -5.67 3.79 -18.65
C MET A 212 -4.76 4.78 -17.90
N GLY A 213 -3.54 4.38 -17.51
CA GLY A 213 -2.57 5.23 -16.82
C GLY A 213 -2.77 5.31 -15.29
N TYR A 214 -3.64 4.48 -14.71
CA TYR A 214 -3.87 4.47 -13.26
C TYR A 214 -3.06 3.39 -12.55
N GLN A 215 -2.61 3.70 -11.33
CA GLN A 215 -2.05 2.69 -10.44
C GLN A 215 -3.17 1.75 -9.96
N PRO A 216 -3.00 0.43 -10.07
CA PRO A 216 -4.02 -0.52 -9.64
C PRO A 216 -4.14 -0.56 -8.11
N ILE A 217 -5.32 -0.17 -7.62
CA ILE A 217 -5.72 -0.27 -6.22
C ILE A 217 -7.01 -1.06 -6.18
N VAL A 218 -7.09 -2.03 -5.26
CA VAL A 218 -8.32 -2.79 -5.02
C VAL A 218 -9.00 -2.27 -3.75
N LEU A 219 -10.31 -2.02 -3.82
CA LEU A 219 -11.12 -1.48 -2.74
C LEU A 219 -12.23 -2.48 -2.35
N CYS A 220 -12.40 -2.72 -1.06
CA CYS A 220 -13.38 -3.67 -0.53
C CYS A 220 -13.91 -3.30 0.86
N SER A 221 -14.83 -4.12 1.39
CA SER A 221 -15.33 -3.94 2.75
C SER A 221 -14.25 -4.19 3.82
N PRO A 222 -14.32 -3.47 4.97
CA PRO A 222 -13.35 -3.63 6.06
C PRO A 222 -13.21 -5.06 6.57
N GLY A 223 -14.30 -5.83 6.60
CA GLY A 223 -14.29 -7.22 7.05
C GLY A 223 -13.57 -8.19 6.11
N ILE A 224 -13.31 -7.80 4.86
CA ILE A 224 -12.76 -8.68 3.81
C ILE A 224 -11.33 -8.31 3.42
N ARG A 225 -10.91 -7.07 3.64
CA ARG A 225 -9.63 -6.52 3.18
C ARG A 225 -8.41 -7.38 3.54
N LEU A 226 -8.23 -7.71 4.81
CA LEU A 226 -7.15 -8.60 5.28
C LEU A 226 -7.13 -9.93 4.52
N TYR A 227 -8.30 -10.56 4.38
CA TYR A 227 -8.42 -11.88 3.78
C TYR A 227 -8.16 -11.85 2.28
N PHE A 228 -8.68 -10.85 1.58
CA PHE A 228 -8.38 -10.65 0.17
C PHE A 228 -6.90 -10.33 -0.05
N ARG A 229 -6.29 -9.47 0.79
CA ARG A 229 -4.86 -9.17 0.74
C ARG A 229 -4.01 -10.44 0.84
N LYS A 230 -4.33 -11.32 1.79
CA LYS A 230 -3.64 -12.61 1.99
C LYS A 230 -3.86 -13.56 0.82
N LEU A 231 -5.07 -13.61 0.26
CA LEU A 231 -5.38 -14.41 -0.92
C LEU A 231 -4.45 -14.04 -2.09
N ILE A 232 -4.23 -12.75 -2.33
CA ILE A 232 -3.45 -12.27 -3.49
C ILE A 232 -1.95 -12.11 -3.23
N GLU A 233 -1.49 -12.22 -1.97
CA GLU A 233 -0.13 -11.81 -1.58
C GLU A 233 0.99 -12.49 -2.35
N ARG A 234 0.87 -13.79 -2.59
CA ARG A 234 1.91 -14.56 -3.28
C ARG A 234 2.03 -14.22 -4.78
N LEU A 235 0.94 -13.83 -5.42
CA LEU A 235 0.89 -13.63 -6.88
C LEU A 235 0.92 -12.16 -7.29
N ALA A 236 0.37 -11.29 -6.45
CA ALA A 236 0.27 -9.86 -6.70
C ALA A 236 0.74 -9.06 -5.48
N PRO A 237 2.00 -9.24 -5.02
CA PRO A 237 2.51 -8.61 -3.79
C PRO A 237 2.56 -7.08 -3.85
N HIS A 238 2.61 -6.50 -5.05
CA HIS A 238 2.70 -5.05 -5.26
C HIS A 238 1.32 -4.36 -5.31
N ILE A 239 0.23 -5.12 -5.34
CA ILE A 239 -1.12 -4.55 -5.44
C ILE A 239 -1.55 -4.04 -4.08
N THR A 240 -1.98 -2.77 -4.07
CA THR A 240 -2.53 -2.14 -2.87
C THR A 240 -3.98 -2.58 -2.69
N VAL A 241 -4.32 -3.06 -1.50
CA VAL A 241 -5.69 -3.41 -1.11
C VAL A 241 -6.11 -2.49 0.05
N LEU A 242 -7.10 -1.66 -0.20
CA LEU A 242 -7.68 -0.75 0.79
C LEU A 242 -9.09 -1.19 1.16
N SER A 243 -9.53 -0.80 2.35
CA SER A 243 -10.95 -0.89 2.70
C SER A 243 -11.64 0.46 2.63
N TYR A 244 -12.96 0.47 2.45
CA TYR A 244 -13.76 1.70 2.56
C TYR A 244 -13.58 2.40 3.92
N GLY A 245 -13.27 1.66 4.99
CA GLY A 245 -13.02 2.21 6.33
C GLY A 245 -11.65 2.89 6.48
N GLU A 246 -10.77 2.76 5.49
CA GLU A 246 -9.45 3.41 5.46
C GLU A 246 -9.48 4.74 4.69
N LEU A 247 -10.64 5.17 4.21
CA LEU A 247 -10.80 6.40 3.46
C LEU A 247 -11.54 7.45 4.31
N GLU A 248 -11.10 8.71 4.23
CA GLU A 248 -11.86 9.81 4.81
C GLU A 248 -13.21 9.93 4.09
N PRO A 249 -14.32 10.29 4.79
CA PRO A 249 -15.65 10.35 4.19
C PRO A 249 -15.80 11.29 2.98
N LYS A 250 -14.89 12.26 2.86
CA LYS A 250 -14.86 13.24 1.76
C LYS A 250 -14.19 12.71 0.48
N ILE A 251 -13.54 11.55 0.53
CA ILE A 251 -12.86 10.98 -0.63
C ILE A 251 -13.91 10.44 -1.60
N GLU A 252 -13.88 10.93 -2.83
CA GLU A 252 -14.70 10.41 -3.91
C GLU A 252 -14.06 9.13 -4.46
N VAL A 253 -14.83 8.05 -4.55
CA VAL A 253 -14.36 6.78 -5.11
C VAL A 253 -14.84 6.67 -6.55
N GLN A 254 -13.90 6.58 -7.48
CA GLN A 254 -14.16 6.30 -8.89
C GLN A 254 -13.85 4.83 -9.18
N THR A 255 -14.90 4.03 -9.32
CA THR A 255 -14.75 2.60 -9.65
C THR A 255 -14.47 2.44 -11.15
N LEU A 256 -13.27 2.00 -11.49
CA LEU A 256 -12.82 1.79 -12.88
C LEU A 256 -13.02 0.35 -13.37
N GLY A 257 -13.30 -0.57 -12.45
CA GLY A 257 -13.51 -1.98 -12.75
C GLY A 257 -13.92 -2.75 -11.52
N MET A 258 -14.18 -4.05 -11.70
CA MET A 258 -14.61 -4.91 -10.60
C MET A 258 -13.96 -6.28 -10.68
N VAL A 259 -13.39 -6.72 -9.55
CA VAL A 259 -12.78 -8.04 -9.39
C VAL A 259 -13.86 -9.05 -9.00
N LYS A 260 -13.98 -10.14 -9.77
CA LYS A 260 -15.05 -11.14 -9.67
C LYS A 260 -14.47 -12.57 -9.62
N SER A 261 -15.28 -13.50 -9.13
CA SER A 261 -14.98 -14.95 -9.14
C SER A 261 -15.41 -15.67 -10.43
N ALA A 262 -16.09 -14.95 -11.34
CA ALA A 262 -16.69 -15.46 -12.58
C ALA A 262 -16.63 -14.40 -13.68
#